data_AF-A0A1M4VYC2-F1
#
_entry.id   AF-A0A1M4VYC2-F1
#
_cell.length_a   1.000
_cell.length_b   1.000
_cell.length_c   1.000
_cell.angle_alpha   90.00
_cell.angle_beta   90.00
_cell.angle_gamma   90.00
#
_symmetry.space_group_name_H-M   'P 1'
#
loop_
_entity.id
_entity.type
_entity.pdbx_description
1 polymer ?
#
loop_
_entity_poly.entity_id
_entity_poly.type
_entity_poly.pdbx_seq_one_letter_code
_entity_poly.pdbx_strand_id
1 'polypeptide(L)'
;MSQNEQTEFGEKDWKNAQNVYASLYNDILANKNLDKHLEDVEQAIKELNTIIAKEGGAPTPRLDEMKNDLYFLKFQILERQ
;
A
#
# COMPACT_ATOMS: atom_id res chain seq x y z
N MET A 1 29.74 10.21 15.29
CA MET A 1 28.63 9.29 15.55
C MET A 1 27.61 9.53 14.45
N SER A 2 27.62 8.71 13.39
CA SER A 2 26.63 8.82 12.31
C SER A 2 25.44 7.97 12.70
N GLN A 3 24.38 8.60 13.21
CA GLN A 3 23.08 7.95 13.34
C GLN A 3 22.51 7.83 11.92
N ASN A 4 22.84 6.73 11.25
CA ASN A 4 22.07 6.26 10.10
C ASN A 4 20.72 5.79 10.66
N GLU A 5 19.78 6.71 10.85
CA GLU A 5 18.36 6.37 10.91
C GLU A 5 17.94 5.94 9.51
N GLN A 6 18.31 4.72 9.13
CA GLN A 6 17.66 4.04 8.02
C GLN A 6 16.21 3.85 8.45
N THR A 7 15.33 4.67 7.87
CA THR A 7 13.91 4.40 7.71
C THR A 7 13.75 3.06 7.01
N GLU A 8 13.86 1.96 7.75
CA GLU A 8 13.48 0.65 7.25
C GLU A 8 11.97 0.53 7.44
N PHE A 9 11.22 0.45 6.34
CA PHE A 9 9.88 -0.10 6.37
C PHE A 9 9.94 -1.50 7.00
N GLY A 10 9.61 -1.55 8.29
CA GLY A 10 9.96 -2.67 9.15
C GLY A 10 8.96 -3.81 9.02
N GLU A 11 9.25 -4.93 9.69
CA GLU A 11 8.31 -6.06 9.76
C GLU A 11 6.96 -5.66 10.37
N LYS A 12 6.96 -4.71 11.31
CA LYS A 12 5.73 -4.18 11.91
C LYS A 12 4.87 -3.42 10.90
N ASP A 13 5.50 -2.55 10.09
CA ASP A 13 4.80 -1.76 9.08
C ASP A 13 4.24 -2.67 7.99
N TRP A 14 5.02 -3.68 7.59
CA TRP A 14 4.57 -4.72 6.69
C TRP A 14 3.35 -5.49 7.21
N LYS A 15 3.39 -5.97 8.47
CA LYS A 15 2.27 -6.68 9.09
C LYS A 15 1.01 -5.81 9.17
N ASN A 16 1.17 -4.53 9.50
CA ASN A 16 0.06 -3.59 9.52
C ASN A 16 -0.53 -3.39 8.12
N ALA A 17 0.32 -3.22 7.09
CA ALA A 17 -0.11 -3.09 5.71
C ALA A 17 -0.91 -4.31 5.24
N GLN A 18 -0.46 -5.52 5.57
CA GLN A 18 -1.16 -6.77 5.25
C GLN A 18 -2.54 -6.87 5.93
N ASN A 19 -2.66 -6.43 7.19
CA ASN A 19 -3.96 -6.38 7.88
C ASN A 19 -4.93 -5.39 7.24
N VAL A 20 -4.43 -4.20 6.86
CA VAL A 20 -5.22 -3.18 6.17
C VAL A 20 -5.67 -3.68 4.80
N TYR A 21 -4.77 -4.32 4.04
CA TYR A 21 -5.08 -4.96 2.77
C TYR A 21 -6.22 -5.97 2.91
N ALA A 22 -6.13 -6.90 3.87
CA ALA A 22 -7.16 -7.92 4.08
C ALA A 22 -8.52 -7.32 4.41
N SER A 23 -8.56 -6.23 5.21
CA SER A 23 -9.80 -5.52 5.51
C SER A 23 -10.40 -4.86 4.27
N LEU A 24 -9.60 -4.08 3.53
CA LEU A 24 -10.04 -3.40 2.32
C LEU A 24 -10.53 -4.41 1.27
N TYR A 25 -9.80 -5.50 1.07
CA TYR A 25 -10.17 -6.55 0.13
C TYR A 25 -11.56 -7.13 0.43
N ASN A 26 -11.84 -7.42 1.70
CA ASN A 26 -13.15 -7.94 2.12
C ASN A 26 -14.28 -6.92 1.88
N ASP A 27 -14.04 -5.63 2.16
CA ASP A 27 -15.03 -4.58 1.92
C ASP A 27 -15.29 -4.38 0.42
N ILE A 28 -14.25 -4.45 -0.42
CA ILE A 28 -14.34 -4.37 -1.88
C ILE A 28 -15.12 -5.56 -2.45
N LEU A 29 -14.84 -6.78 -1.99
CA LEU A 29 -15.61 -7.98 -2.38
C LEU A 29 -17.10 -7.87 -2.00
N ALA A 30 -17.40 -7.17 -0.91
CA ALA A 30 -18.76 -6.91 -0.45
C ALA A 30 -19.43 -5.69 -1.12
N ASN A 31 -18.77 -5.06 -2.11
CA ASN A 31 -19.21 -3.82 -2.78
C ASN A 31 -19.50 -2.66 -1.81
N LYS A 32 -18.75 -2.57 -0.71
CA LYS A 32 -18.93 -1.50 0.28
C LYS A 32 -17.99 -0.34 -0.01
N ASN A 33 -18.50 0.89 0.09
CA ASN A 33 -17.71 2.13 0.08
C ASN A 33 -16.66 2.21 -1.05
N LEU A 34 -16.96 1.68 -2.23
CA LEU A 34 -16.00 1.50 -3.31
C LEU A 34 -15.28 2.80 -3.69
N ASP A 35 -16.00 3.91 -3.81
CA ASP A 35 -15.41 5.21 -4.14
C ASP A 35 -14.44 5.70 -3.06
N LYS A 36 -14.80 5.51 -1.78
CA LYS A 36 -13.93 5.89 -0.67
C LYS A 36 -12.67 5.02 -0.62
N HIS A 37 -12.82 3.72 -0.83
CA HIS A 37 -11.69 2.81 -0.89
C HIS A 37 -10.78 3.09 -2.09
N LEU A 38 -11.33 3.54 -3.22
CA LEU A 38 -10.54 3.96 -4.38
C LEU A 38 -9.66 5.16 -4.02
N GLU A 39 -10.23 6.20 -3.40
CA GLU A 39 -9.48 7.36 -2.92
C GLU A 39 -8.37 6.96 -1.94
N ASP A 40 -8.69 6.10 -0.97
CA ASP A 40 -7.74 5.63 0.05
C ASP A 40 -6.59 4.83 -0.58
N VAL A 41 -6.90 3.92 -1.51
CA VAL A 41 -5.89 3.13 -2.24
C VAL A 41 -5.01 4.03 -3.11
N GLU A 42 -5.59 5.01 -3.83
CA GLU A 42 -4.81 5.95 -4.63
C GLU A 42 -3.88 6.82 -3.81
N GLN A 43 -4.33 7.26 -2.63
CA GLN A 43 -3.51 8.00 -1.70
C GLN A 43 -2.36 7.14 -1.15
N ALA A 44 -2.64 5.88 -0.77
CA ALA A 44 -1.62 4.95 -0.30
C ALA A 44 -0.54 4.68 -1.38
N ILE A 45 -0.93 4.54 -2.65
CA ILE A 45 0.04 4.38 -3.76
C ILE A 45 0.96 5.61 -3.88
N LYS A 46 0.42 6.83 -3.73
CA LYS A 46 1.22 8.06 -3.77
C LYS A 46 2.22 8.13 -2.61
N GLU A 47 1.78 7.79 -1.41
CA GLU A 47 2.63 7.75 -0.21
C GLU A 47 3.73 6.70 -0.34
N LEU A 48 3.39 5.49 -0.82
CA LEU A 48 4.34 4.42 -1.03
C LEU A 48 5.40 4.79 -2.08
N ASN A 49 5.00 5.41 -3.20
CA ASN A 49 5.94 5.92 -4.20
C ASN A 49 6.88 6.99 -3.60
N THR A 50 6.37 7.82 -2.70
CA THR A 50 7.19 8.83 -1.99
C THR A 50 8.21 8.15 -1.07
N ILE A 51 7.84 7.07 -0.38
CA ILE A 51 8.76 6.27 0.45
C ILE A 51 9.84 5.62 -0.42
N ILE A 52 9.45 4.92 -1.50
CA ILE A 52 10.39 4.29 -2.44
C ILE A 52 11.37 5.31 -3.02
N ALA A 53 10.88 6.50 -3.38
CA ALA A 53 11.74 7.58 -3.88
C ALA A 53 12.74 8.07 -2.82
N LYS A 54 12.34 8.16 -1.54
CA LYS A 54 13.22 8.53 -0.43
C LYS A 54 14.29 7.47 -0.14
N GLU A 55 13.99 6.20 -0.39
CA GLU A 55 14.94 5.08 -0.25
C GLU A 55 15.91 4.95 -1.44
N GLY A 56 16.00 5.96 -2.32
CA GLY A 56 16.90 5.95 -3.47
C GLY A 56 16.30 5.31 -4.73
N GLY A 57 14.99 5.09 -4.75
CA GLY A 57 14.26 4.62 -5.93
C GLY A 57 14.36 3.12 -6.22
N ALA A 58 15.11 2.37 -5.41
CA ALA A 58 15.14 0.91 -5.45
C ALA A 58 14.19 0.36 -4.37
N PRO A 59 12.95 -0.03 -4.72
CA PRO A 59 12.03 -0.60 -3.76
C PRO A 59 12.59 -1.89 -3.15
N THR A 60 12.45 -2.04 -1.85
CA THR A 60 12.63 -3.35 -1.22
C THR A 60 11.56 -4.32 -1.73
N PRO A 61 11.79 -5.64 -1.73
CA PRO A 61 10.78 -6.62 -2.15
C PRO A 61 9.42 -6.42 -1.48
N ARG A 62 9.40 -6.01 -0.20
CA ARG A 62 8.17 -5.74 0.56
C ARG A 62 7.43 -4.50 0.06
N LEU A 63 8.16 -3.43 -0.28
CA LEU A 63 7.54 -2.21 -0.81
C LEU A 63 6.96 -2.45 -2.21
N ASP A 64 7.65 -3.26 -3.03
CA ASP A 64 7.13 -3.68 -4.33
C ASP A 64 5.89 -4.57 -4.21
N GLU A 65 5.90 -5.52 -3.27
CA GLU A 65 4.76 -6.39 -3.01
C GLU A 65 3.55 -5.57 -2.53
N MET A 66 3.76 -4.62 -1.60
CA MET A 66 2.72 -3.69 -1.14
C MET A 66 2.16 -2.84 -2.29
N LYS A 67 3.03 -2.40 -3.21
CA LYS A 67 2.62 -1.61 -4.37
C LYS A 67 1.73 -2.43 -5.30
N ASN A 68 2.10 -3.67 -5.57
CA ASN A 68 1.31 -4.59 -6.39
C ASN A 68 -0.04 -4.89 -5.75
N ASP A 69 -0.07 -5.12 -4.42
CA ASP A 69 -1.28 -5.32 -3.65
C ASP A 69 -2.24 -4.14 -3.79
N LEU A 70 -1.74 -2.91 -3.65
CA LEU A 70 -2.57 -1.70 -3.82
C LEU A 70 -3.10 -1.54 -5.26
N TYR A 71 -2.28 -1.81 -6.28
CA TYR A 71 -2.76 -1.79 -7.67
C TYR A 71 -3.81 -2.86 -7.94
N PHE A 72 -3.67 -4.03 -7.34
CA PHE A 72 -4.66 -5.09 -7.43
C PHE A 72 -6.00 -4.65 -6.79
N LEU A 73 -5.98 -4.04 -5.60
CA LEU A 73 -7.19 -3.51 -4.98
C LEU A 73 -7.84 -2.43 -5.85
N LYS A 74 -7.06 -1.50 -6.40
CA LYS A 74 -7.55 -0.47 -7.32
C LYS A 74 -8.25 -1.09 -8.53
N PHE A 75 -7.63 -2.09 -9.15
CA PHE A 75 -8.23 -2.81 -10.27
C PHE A 75 -9.55 -3.49 -9.88
N GLN A 76 -9.58 -4.18 -8.73
CA GLN A 76 -10.80 -4.84 -8.23
C GLN A 76 -11.94 -3.85 -7.96
N ILE A 77 -11.65 -2.63 -7.54
CA ILE A 77 -12.67 -1.58 -7.36
C ILE A 77 -13.21 -1.10 -8.71
N LEU A 78 -12.32 -0.80 -9.66
CA LEU A 78 -12.71 -0.27 -10.98
C LEU A 78 -13.53 -1.26 -11.81
N GLU A 79 -13.27 -2.56 -11.70
CA GLU A 79 -14.05 -3.61 -12.38
C GLU A 79 -15.49 -3.76 -11.84
N ARG A 80 -15.83 -3.07 -10.74
CA ARG A 80 -17.13 -3.16 -10.06
C ARG A 80 -17.99 -1.90 -10.22
N GLN A 81 -17.45 -0.86 -10.86
CA GLN A 81 -18.16 0.36 -11.23
C GLN A 81 -18.83 0.19 -12.61
#